data_AF-A0A9D9CV75-F1
#
_entry.id   AF-A0A9D9CV75-F1
#
_cell.length_a   1.000
_cell.length_b   1.000
_cell.length_c   1.000
_cell.angle_alpha   90.00
_cell.angle_beta   90.00
_cell.angle_gamma   90.00
#
_symmetry.space_group_name_H-M   'P 1'
#
loop_
_entity.id
_entity.type
_entity.pdbx_description
1 polymer ?
#
loop_
_entity_poly.entity_id
_entity_poly.type
_entity_poly.pdbx_seq_one_letter_code
_entity_poly.pdbx_strand_id
1 'polypeptide(L)'
;EACELYDKCKWEYTTIDGVPGAKVTGPNGNSIFLPAVGVKKGGLDSVSLGDGYYWTRSFSPVSSDCAKSFVVFSDGRHVIHQNHTRYDGVVIRPVLNK
;
A
#
# COMPACT_ATOMS: atom_id res chain seq x y z
N GLU A 1 1.08 -7.47 11.74
CA GLU A 1 1.10 -6.00 11.64
C GLU A 1 0.61 -5.49 10.29
N ALA A 2 1.13 -5.92 9.14
CA ALA A 2 0.41 -5.68 7.86
C ALA A 2 -0.97 -6.37 7.81
N CYS A 3 -1.07 -7.58 8.38
CA CYS A 3 -2.36 -8.21 8.66
C CYS A 3 -3.21 -7.40 9.63
N GLU A 4 -2.65 -6.63 10.56
CA GLU A 4 -3.49 -5.83 11.48
C GLU A 4 -4.12 -4.63 10.76
N LEU A 5 -3.35 -3.97 9.90
CA LEU A 5 -3.86 -2.94 9.00
C LEU A 5 -4.93 -3.49 8.04
N TYR A 6 -4.72 -4.69 7.50
CA TYR A 6 -5.67 -5.34 6.60
C TYR A 6 -6.93 -5.83 7.32
N ASP A 7 -6.78 -6.53 8.44
CA ASP A 7 -7.86 -7.25 9.12
C ASP A 7 -8.65 -6.36 10.09
N LYS A 8 -8.01 -5.35 10.70
CA LYS A 8 -8.63 -4.57 11.79
C LYS A 8 -8.95 -3.12 11.43
N CYS A 9 -8.41 -2.59 10.33
CA CYS A 9 -8.66 -1.21 9.94
C CYS A 9 -9.73 -1.13 8.84
N LYS A 10 -10.50 -0.05 8.85
CA LYS A 10 -11.45 0.27 7.79
C LYS A 10 -10.73 1.06 6.70
N TRP A 11 -10.98 0.68 5.46
CA TRP A 11 -10.37 1.27 4.28
C TRP A 11 -11.43 1.95 3.43
N GLU A 12 -11.15 3.19 3.04
CA GLU A 12 -12.00 3.98 2.16
C GLU A 12 -11.11 4.63 1.11
N TYR A 13 -11.40 4.37 -0.17
CA TYR A 13 -10.74 5.08 -1.25
C TYR A 13 -11.37 6.47 -1.39
N THR A 14 -10.56 7.51 -1.31
CA THR A 14 -11.02 8.89 -1.31
C THR A 14 -9.97 9.82 -1.92
N THR A 15 -10.37 11.05 -2.19
CA THR A 15 -9.47 12.12 -2.65
C THR A 15 -9.39 13.18 -1.57
N ILE A 16 -8.20 13.43 -1.04
CA ILE A 16 -7.93 14.49 -0.07
C ILE A 16 -7.04 15.51 -0.76
N ASP A 17 -7.48 16.78 -0.78
CA ASP A 17 -6.75 17.90 -1.39
C ASP A 17 -6.30 17.65 -2.85
N GLY A 18 -7.14 16.97 -3.63
CA GLY A 18 -6.87 16.63 -5.03
C GLY A 18 -5.94 15.42 -5.22
N VAL A 19 -5.47 14.78 -4.14
CA VAL A 19 -4.65 13.58 -4.20
C VAL A 19 -5.53 12.35 -3.93
N PRO A 20 -5.65 11.41 -4.89
CA PRO A 20 -6.37 10.17 -4.67
C PRO A 20 -5.57 9.24 -3.75
N GLY A 21 -6.25 8.46 -2.93
CA GLY A 21 -5.61 7.56 -1.96
C GLY A 21 -6.59 6.80 -1.08
N ALA A 22 -6.06 6.15 -0.06
CA ALA A 22 -6.81 5.37 0.91
C ALA A 22 -6.78 6.05 2.28
N LYS A 23 -7.96 6.33 2.83
CA LYS A 23 -8.12 6.67 4.25
C LYS A 23 -8.24 5.38 5.05
N VAL A 24 -7.36 5.23 6.03
CA VAL A 24 -7.26 4.02 6.86
C VAL A 24 -7.63 4.40 8.28
N THR A 25 -8.72 3.84 8.79
CA THR A 25 -9.21 4.11 10.15
C THR A 25 -8.97 2.88 11.03
N GLY A 26 -8.17 3.05 12.07
CA GLY A 26 -7.91 2.00 13.05
C GLY A 26 -9.11 1.75 13.98
N PRO A 27 -9.10 0.63 14.72
CA PRO A 27 -10.15 0.32 15.71
C PRO A 27 -10.17 1.33 16.87
N ASN A 28 -9.10 2.10 17.07
CA ASN A 28 -9.03 3.20 18.02
C ASN A 28 -9.71 4.50 17.51
N GLY A 29 -10.30 4.50 16.31
CA GLY A 29 -10.95 5.66 15.71
C GLY A 29 -10.02 6.66 15.03
N ASN A 30 -8.69 6.51 15.19
CA ASN A 30 -7.72 7.36 14.52
C ASN A 30 -7.58 6.98 13.05
N SER A 31 -7.35 7.98 12.19
CA SER A 31 -7.21 7.79 10.75
C SER A 31 -5.86 8.27 10.24
N ILE A 32 -5.31 7.57 9.25
CA ILE A 32 -4.20 8.02 8.42
C ILE A 32 -4.63 8.09 6.95
N PHE A 33 -3.97 8.90 6.13
CA PHE A 33 -4.16 8.93 4.69
C PHE A 33 -2.94 8.37 3.98
N LEU A 34 -3.18 7.45 3.05
CA LEU A 34 -2.17 6.80 2.23
C LEU A 34 -2.40 7.20 0.77
N PRO A 35 -1.56 8.06 0.18
CA PRO A 35 -1.75 8.52 -1.21
C PRO A 35 -1.50 7.40 -2.24
N ALA A 36 -2.40 7.28 -3.22
CA ALA A 36 -2.32 6.37 -4.36
C ALA A 36 -1.54 6.99 -5.53
N VAL A 37 -0.31 7.41 -5.25
CA VAL A 37 0.59 8.10 -6.20
C VAL A 37 1.33 7.15 -7.15
N GLY A 38 0.85 5.92 -7.33
CA GLY A 38 1.39 4.92 -8.25
C GLY A 38 2.67 4.22 -7.77
N VAL A 39 3.28 3.41 -8.64
CA VAL A 39 4.55 2.69 -8.43
C VAL A 39 5.54 3.03 -9.53
N LYS A 40 6.81 3.21 -9.16
CA LYS A 40 7.89 3.38 -10.14
C LYS A 40 8.52 2.03 -10.46
N LYS A 41 8.06 1.34 -11.51
CA LYS A 41 8.71 0.10 -11.96
C LYS A 41 10.04 0.40 -12.64
N GLY A 42 11.06 -0.42 -12.38
CA GLY A 42 12.47 -0.19 -12.74
C GLY A 42 12.69 0.45 -14.12
N GLY A 43 12.96 1.76 -14.14
CA GLY A 43 13.37 2.52 -15.33
C GLY A 43 12.24 3.05 -16.23
N LEU A 44 10.98 2.71 -15.98
CA LEU A 44 9.83 3.23 -16.72
C LEU A 44 8.94 4.03 -15.77
N ASP A 45 8.69 5.29 -16.11
CA ASP A 45 7.78 6.20 -15.40
C ASP A 45 6.30 5.80 -15.59
N SER A 46 6.00 4.50 -15.50
CA SER A 46 4.65 3.96 -15.56
C SER A 46 3.95 4.18 -14.22
N VAL A 47 3.59 5.42 -13.94
CA VAL A 47 2.70 5.76 -12.84
C VAL A 47 1.31 5.24 -13.21
N SER A 48 0.92 4.08 -12.69
CA SER A 48 -0.50 3.70 -12.65
C SER A 48 -1.18 4.66 -11.67
N LEU A 49 -1.66 5.79 -12.17
CA LEU A 49 -2.47 6.74 -11.42
C LEU A 49 -3.81 6.06 -11.12
N GLY A 50 -4.06 5.78 -9.84
CA GLY A 50 -5.32 5.17 -9.40
C GLY A 50 -5.10 4.08 -8.36
N ASP A 51 -4.08 3.26 -8.51
CA ASP A 51 -3.81 2.18 -7.55
C ASP A 51 -2.71 2.59 -6.56
N GLY A 52 -3.02 2.44 -5.28
CA GLY A 52 -2.08 2.66 -4.18
C GLY A 52 -1.35 1.37 -3.85
N TYR A 53 -0.03 1.38 -3.95
CA TYR A 53 0.80 0.26 -3.53
C TYR A 53 1.59 0.68 -2.28
N TYR A 54 1.70 -0.24 -1.32
CA TYR A 54 2.35 0.02 -0.04
C TYR A 54 3.18 -1.19 0.36
N TRP A 55 4.45 -0.98 0.72
CA TRP A 55 5.29 -2.09 1.17
C TRP A 55 4.83 -2.58 2.54
N THR A 56 4.82 -3.90 2.72
CA THR A 56 4.72 -4.51 4.05
C THR A 56 6.09 -5.01 4.49
N ARG A 57 6.32 -5.13 5.81
CA ARG A 57 7.57 -5.67 6.38
C ARG A 57 7.74 -7.19 6.15
N SER A 58 6.72 -7.87 5.65
CA SER A 58 6.73 -9.32 5.50
C SER A 58 7.51 -9.77 4.26
N PHE A 59 8.43 -10.71 4.47
CA PHE A 59 9.17 -11.37 3.39
C PHE A 59 8.22 -12.16 2.48
N SER A 60 8.52 -12.16 1.17
CA SER A 60 7.89 -13.10 0.24
C SER A 60 8.37 -14.52 0.59
N PRO A 61 7.48 -15.52 0.59
CA PRO A 61 7.88 -16.92 0.77
C PRO A 61 8.56 -17.50 -0.49
N VAL A 62 8.61 -16.75 -1.60
CA VAL A 62 9.02 -17.26 -2.92
C VAL A 62 10.42 -16.82 -3.33
N SER A 63 10.86 -15.60 -2.99
CA SER A 63 12.19 -15.10 -3.35
C SER A 63 12.64 -13.94 -2.44
N SER A 64 13.95 -13.84 -2.20
CA SER A 64 14.59 -12.69 -1.54
C SER A 64 14.46 -11.36 -2.30
N ASP A 65 14.17 -11.46 -3.59
CA ASP A 65 13.97 -10.32 -4.49
C ASP A 65 12.53 -9.81 -4.48
N CYS A 66 11.63 -10.52 -3.78
CA CYS A 66 10.23 -10.18 -3.62
C CYS A 66 9.91 -9.84 -2.16
N ALA A 67 8.93 -8.97 -1.97
CA ALA A 67 8.32 -8.72 -0.67
C ALA A 67 6.80 -8.67 -0.82
N LYS A 68 6.09 -8.80 0.30
CA LYS A 68 4.64 -8.62 0.29
C LYS A 68 4.33 -7.13 0.18
N SER A 69 3.39 -6.77 -0.69
CA SER A 69 2.87 -5.42 -0.79
C SER A 69 1.37 -5.41 -0.58
N PHE A 70 0.87 -4.35 0.02
CA PHE A 70 -0.55 -4.06 0.09
C PHE A 70 -0.95 -3.21 -1.12
N VAL A 71 -2.07 -3.54 -1.76
CA VAL A 71 -2.57 -2.84 -2.95
C VAL A 71 -3.98 -2.38 -2.67
N VAL A 72 -4.26 -1.10 -2.92
CA VAL A 72 -5.60 -0.51 -2.90
C VAL A 72 -5.92 -0.05 -4.32
N PHE A 73 -7.01 -0.58 -4.86
CA PHE A 73 -7.48 -0.24 -6.19
C PHE A 73 -8.34 1.02 -6.16
N SER A 74 -8.36 1.75 -7.27
CA SER A 74 -9.22 2.94 -7.41
C SER A 74 -10.71 2.66 -7.26
N ASP A 75 -11.14 1.41 -7.40
CA ASP A 75 -12.52 0.96 -7.18
C ASP A 75 -12.84 0.62 -5.71
N GLY A 76 -11.89 0.87 -4.79
CA GLY A 76 -12.03 0.63 -3.35
C GLY A 76 -11.70 -0.79 -2.89
N ARG A 77 -11.43 -1.73 -3.81
CA ARG A 77 -10.92 -3.05 -3.43
C ARG A 77 -9.52 -2.93 -2.86
N HIS A 78 -9.13 -3.86 -1.99
CA HIS A 78 -7.79 -3.89 -1.43
C HIS A 78 -7.33 -5.33 -1.16
N VAL A 79 -6.05 -5.62 -1.41
CA VAL A 79 -5.49 -6.97 -1.33
C VAL A 79 -4.05 -6.97 -0.81
N ILE A 80 -3.64 -8.09 -0.21
CA ILE A 80 -2.23 -8.37 0.08
C ILE A 80 -1.63 -9.15 -1.09
N HIS A 81 -0.77 -8.50 -1.87
CA HIS A 81 0.03 -9.14 -2.90
C HIS A 81 1.26 -9.81 -2.28
N GLN A 82 1.42 -11.11 -2.51
CA GLN A 82 2.42 -11.92 -1.80
C GLN A 82 3.84 -11.80 -2.40
N ASN A 83 3.94 -11.44 -3.68
CA ASN A 83 5.17 -11.53 -4.46
C ASN A 83 5.36 -10.27 -5.33
N HIS A 84 5.60 -9.12 -4.70
CA HIS A 84 5.93 -7.89 -5.42
C HIS A 84 7.44 -7.71 -5.44
N THR A 85 8.00 -7.50 -6.62
CA THR A 85 9.44 -7.31 -6.84
C THR A 85 9.95 -6.06 -6.16
N ARG A 86 10.99 -6.21 -5.35
CA ARG A 86 11.53 -5.14 -4.48
C ARG A 86 12.19 -4.00 -5.24
N TYR A 87 12.54 -4.20 -6.51
CA TYR A 87 13.04 -3.15 -7.39
C TYR A 87 11.95 -2.21 -7.87
N ASP A 88 10.66 -2.54 -7.65
CA ASP A 88 9.57 -1.62 -7.90
C ASP A 88 9.57 -0.54 -6.79
N GLY A 89 9.73 0.71 -7.19
CA GLY A 89 9.74 1.88 -6.32
C GLY A 89 8.35 2.16 -5.80
N VAL A 90 8.03 1.61 -4.63
CA VAL A 90 6.76 1.86 -3.94
C VAL A 90 6.94 2.99 -2.92
N VAL A 91 5.99 3.94 -2.93
CA VAL A 91 6.20 5.31 -2.43
C VAL A 91 6.12 5.41 -0.91
N ILE A 92 5.59 4.40 -0.20
CA ILE A 92 5.45 4.43 1.26
C ILE A 92 5.87 3.10 1.88
N ARG A 93 6.72 3.19 2.91
CA ARG A 93 7.04 2.12 3.86
C ARG A 93 6.54 2.56 5.23
N PRO A 94 5.39 2.08 5.72
CA PRO A 94 4.96 2.36 7.10
C PRO A 94 6.05 1.86 8.06
N VAL A 95 6.58 2.76 8.89
CA VAL A 95 7.65 2.44 9.85
C VAL A 95 7.03 2.08 11.19
N LEU A 96 7.52 0.99 11.78
CA LEU A 96 7.14 0.55 13.11
C LEU A 96 7.89 1.39 14.17
N ASN A 97 7.18 1.87 15.19
CA ASN A 97 7.84 2.22 16.45
C ASN A 97 8.05 0.95 17.28
N LYS A 98 9.23 0.85 17.90
CA LYS A 98 9.68 -0.27 18.73
C LYS A 98 8.80 -0.50 19.95
#